data_AF-A0A1S2K204-F1
#
_entry.id   AF-A0A1S2K204-F1
#
_cell.length_a   1.000
_cell.length_b   1.000
_cell.length_c   1.000
_cell.angle_alpha   90.00
_cell.angle_beta   90.00
_cell.angle_gamma   90.00
#
_symmetry.space_group_name_H-M   'P 1'
#
loop_
_entity.id
_entity.type
_entity.pdbx_description
1 polymer ?
#
loop_
_entity_poly.entity_id
_entity_poly.type
_entity_poly.pdbx_seq_one_letter_code
_entity_poly.pdbx_strand_id
1 'polypeptide(L)'
;MHIIDLAEQTRILGQTPGELQDLRTEIEGVRAGDITRPVHEIAPIAIRAHSLTIRCMQQLDTLSTSQYAVMKNGHDNLAHLAEAAVRISVASSLCAYGITGRTDALLYEDGDRTPQTSRQYLTEAMDELDRAAGTYRVLAQNLSRRLASATARAEDQPRIDRALAGPGTTTPPSPLTSPPPAPCAAGSPAARR
;
A
#
# COMPACT_ATOMS: atom_id res chain seq x y z
N MET A 1 4.86 -0.31 -16.29
CA MET A 1 3.69 -0.72 -15.49
C MET A 1 3.54 -2.22 -15.62
N HIS A 2 3.49 -2.94 -14.49
CA HIS A 2 3.38 -4.41 -14.47
C HIS A 2 1.93 -4.86 -14.26
N ILE A 3 1.55 -6.01 -14.83
CA ILE A 3 0.27 -6.66 -14.53
C ILE A 3 0.50 -7.70 -13.44
N ILE A 4 -0.17 -7.54 -12.30
CA ILE A 4 -0.11 -8.46 -11.18
C ILE A 4 -1.43 -9.19 -10.97
N ASP A 5 -1.39 -10.32 -10.25
CA ASP A 5 -2.60 -10.99 -9.77
C ASP A 5 -3.21 -10.20 -8.60
N LEU A 6 -4.24 -9.41 -8.88
CA LEU A 6 -4.93 -8.60 -7.87
C LEU A 6 -5.68 -9.46 -6.84
N ALA A 7 -6.14 -10.65 -7.20
CA ALA A 7 -6.83 -11.53 -6.27
C ALA A 7 -5.83 -12.04 -5.21
N GLU A 8 -4.64 -12.44 -5.65
CA GLU A 8 -3.57 -12.84 -4.74
C GLU A 8 -3.11 -11.69 -3.84
N GLN A 9 -2.95 -10.48 -4.40
CA GLN A 9 -2.61 -9.32 -3.57
C GLN A 9 -3.70 -8.99 -2.55
N THR A 10 -4.98 -9.12 -2.91
CA THR A 10 -6.10 -8.96 -1.98
C THR A 10 -6.04 -9.99 -0.86
N ARG A 11 -5.72 -11.24 -1.19
CA ARG A 11 -5.55 -12.32 -0.22
C ARG A 11 -4.44 -11.99 0.77
N ILE A 12 -3.28 -11.56 0.29
CA ILE A 12 -2.14 -11.16 1.14
C ILE A 12 -2.54 -10.01 2.07
N LEU A 13 -3.15 -8.95 1.54
CA LEU A 13 -3.66 -7.82 2.34
C LEU A 13 -4.67 -8.27 3.40
N GLY A 14 -5.49 -9.28 3.09
CA GLY A 14 -6.48 -9.86 4.01
C GLY A 14 -5.87 -10.71 5.12
N GLN A 15 -4.65 -11.22 4.94
CA GLN A 15 -3.93 -12.00 5.95
C GLN A 15 -3.14 -11.13 6.93
N THR A 16 -2.61 -9.99 6.47
CA THR A 16 -1.80 -9.07 7.28
C THR A 16 -2.45 -8.69 8.63
N PRO A 17 -3.76 -8.38 8.73
CA PRO A 17 -4.39 -8.08 10.01
C PRO A 17 -4.30 -9.22 11.03
N GLY A 18 -4.31 -10.48 10.59
CA GLY A 18 -4.13 -11.64 11.48
C GLY A 18 -2.70 -11.71 12.02
N GLU A 19 -1.71 -11.54 11.14
CA GLU A 19 -0.30 -11.51 11.56
C GLU A 19 0.01 -10.36 12.53
N LEU A 20 -0.60 -9.19 12.31
CA LEU A 20 -0.50 -8.03 13.20
C LEU A 20 -1.14 -8.31 14.56
N GLN A 21 -2.29 -9.00 14.59
CA GLN A 21 -2.97 -9.37 15.83
C GLN A 21 -2.17 -10.40 16.64
N ASP A 22 -1.54 -11.37 15.99
CA ASP A 22 -0.66 -12.34 16.64
C ASP A 22 0.52 -11.62 17.30
N LEU A 23 1.16 -10.72 16.55
CA LEU A 23 2.27 -9.91 17.06
C LEU A 23 1.85 -9.00 18.23
N ARG A 24 0.69 -8.36 18.13
CA ARG A 24 0.09 -7.57 19.22
C ARG A 24 -0.14 -8.43 20.47
N THR A 25 -0.58 -9.67 20.31
CA THR A 25 -0.81 -10.61 21.41
C THR A 25 0.51 -11.02 22.08
N GLU A 26 1.57 -11.23 21.31
CA GLU A 26 2.92 -11.47 21.84
C GLU A 26 3.45 -10.27 22.62
N ILE A 27 3.26 -9.04 22.10
CA ILE A 27 3.64 -7.80 22.80
C ILE A 27 2.90 -7.67 24.12
N GLU A 28 1.58 -7.92 24.13
CA GLU A 28 0.75 -7.89 25.35
C GLU A 28 1.28 -8.86 26.40
N GLY A 29 1.64 -10.09 25.99
CA GLY A 29 2.19 -11.10 26.88
C GLY A 29 3.48 -10.64 27.57
N VAL A 30 4.41 -10.05 26.82
CA VAL A 30 5.67 -9.53 27.38
C VAL A 30 5.42 -8.29 28.25
N ARG A 31 4.54 -7.39 27.82
CA ARG A 31 4.19 -6.18 28.56
C ARG A 31 3.60 -6.49 29.94
N ALA A 32 2.68 -7.46 29.99
CA ALA A 32 2.01 -7.88 31.22
C ALA A 32 2.94 -8.66 32.17
N GLY A 33 3.97 -9.29 31.63
CA GLY A 33 4.96 -10.04 32.40
C GLY A 33 6.00 -9.18 33.12
N ASP A 34 6.91 -9.86 33.80
CA ASP A 34 8.12 -9.26 34.37
C ASP A 34 9.20 -9.20 33.29
N ILE A 35 9.59 -7.99 32.90
CA ILE A 35 10.61 -7.77 31.89
C ILE A 35 11.99 -7.80 32.57
N THR A 36 12.58 -8.99 32.66
CA THR A 36 13.86 -9.20 33.37
C THR A 36 15.02 -9.41 32.41
N ARG A 37 14.74 -9.96 31.22
CA ARG A 37 15.73 -10.23 30.18
C ARG A 37 15.24 -9.61 28.88
N PRO A 38 15.29 -8.26 28.77
CA PRO A 38 14.64 -7.53 27.68
C PRO A 38 15.11 -7.95 26.29
N VAL A 39 16.39 -8.30 26.13
CA VAL A 39 16.90 -8.82 24.86
C VAL A 39 16.28 -10.17 24.51
N HIS A 40 16.09 -11.06 25.48
CA HIS A 40 15.49 -12.37 25.25
C HIS A 40 13.97 -12.29 25.04
N GLU A 41 13.31 -11.40 25.78
CA GLU A 41 11.85 -11.29 25.83
C GLU A 41 11.29 -10.41 24.70
N ILE A 42 11.93 -9.28 24.38
CA ILE A 42 11.40 -8.27 23.44
C ILE A 42 12.07 -8.35 22.06
N ALA A 43 13.35 -8.71 21.94
CA ALA A 43 14.04 -8.71 20.65
C ALA A 43 13.40 -9.64 19.60
N PRO A 44 12.92 -10.86 19.92
CA PRO A 44 12.23 -11.71 18.95
C PRO A 44 11.00 -11.01 18.34
N ILE A 45 10.24 -10.29 19.17
CA ILE A 45 9.07 -9.52 18.76
C ILE A 45 9.48 -8.36 17.84
N ALA A 46 10.51 -7.59 18.22
CA ALA A 46 11.01 -6.50 17.41
C ALA A 46 11.49 -6.97 16.02
N ILE A 47 12.21 -8.08 15.96
CA ILE A 47 12.68 -8.69 14.69
C ILE A 47 11.50 -9.13 13.82
N ARG A 48 10.46 -9.71 14.43
CA ARG A 48 9.26 -10.16 13.71
C ARG A 48 8.46 -8.97 13.17
N ALA A 49 8.30 -7.90 13.96
CA ALA A 49 7.70 -6.63 13.53
C ALA A 49 8.46 -6.00 12.35
N HIS A 50 9.80 -5.96 12.43
CA HIS A 50 10.65 -5.47 11.36
C HIS A 50 10.51 -6.31 10.08
N SER A 51 10.51 -7.64 10.22
CA SER A 51 10.34 -8.57 9.10
C SER A 51 8.97 -8.40 8.42
N LEU A 52 7.92 -8.15 9.19
CA LEU A 52 6.60 -7.82 8.65
C LEU A 52 6.59 -6.48 7.92
N THR A 53 7.28 -5.47 8.46
CA THR A 53 7.45 -4.16 7.82
C THR A 53 8.09 -4.29 6.44
N ILE A 54 9.19 -5.03 6.33
CA ILE A 54 9.88 -5.26 5.05
C ILE A 54 8.93 -5.88 4.02
N ARG A 55 8.21 -6.94 4.40
CA ARG A 55 7.22 -7.58 3.52
C ARG A 55 6.12 -6.61 3.08
N CYS A 56 5.60 -5.81 4.00
CA CYS A 56 4.56 -4.82 3.70
C CYS A 56 5.05 -3.72 2.75
N MET A 57 6.29 -3.25 2.92
CA MET A 57 6.91 -2.25 2.04
C MET A 57 7.20 -2.82 0.65
N GLN A 58 7.64 -4.08 0.55
CA GLN A 58 7.82 -4.78 -0.74
C GLN A 58 6.48 -4.95 -1.47
N GLN A 59 5.42 -5.25 -0.74
CA GLN A 59 4.08 -5.34 -1.30
C GLN A 59 3.60 -3.97 -1.82
N LEU A 60 3.82 -2.91 -1.05
CA LEU A 60 3.51 -1.53 -1.46
C LEU A 60 4.25 -1.17 -2.76
N ASP A 61 5.55 -1.44 -2.84
CA ASP A 61 6.36 -1.18 -4.03
C ASP A 61 5.80 -1.91 -5.26
N THR A 62 5.51 -3.21 -5.10
CA THR A 62 4.88 -4.05 -6.13
C THR A 62 3.55 -3.44 -6.61
N LEU A 63 2.68 -3.04 -5.68
CA LEU A 63 1.38 -2.46 -6.01
C LEU A 63 1.52 -1.09 -6.69
N SER A 64 2.47 -0.26 -6.23
CA SER A 64 2.70 1.10 -6.71
C SER A 64 3.17 1.16 -8.17
N THR A 65 3.84 0.11 -8.65
CA THR A 65 4.38 0.02 -10.01
C THR A 65 3.49 -0.84 -10.95
N SER A 66 2.37 -1.34 -10.42
CA SER A 66 1.42 -2.20 -11.14
C SER A 66 0.21 -1.47 -11.70
N GLN A 67 -0.68 -2.21 -12.37
CA GLN A 67 -1.98 -1.68 -12.79
C GLN A 67 -2.85 -1.18 -11.62
N TYR A 68 -2.57 -1.63 -10.38
CA TYR A 68 -3.31 -1.19 -9.21
C TYR A 68 -3.23 0.33 -9.00
N ALA A 69 -2.06 0.93 -9.27
CA ALA A 69 -1.85 2.36 -9.07
C ALA A 69 -2.77 3.23 -9.93
N VAL A 70 -3.17 2.75 -11.11
CA VAL A 70 -4.02 3.49 -12.06
C VAL A 70 -5.50 3.12 -11.99
N MET A 71 -5.87 2.13 -11.17
CA MET A 71 -7.26 1.84 -10.87
C MET A 71 -7.89 3.04 -10.14
N LYS A 72 -9.23 3.14 -10.16
CA LYS A 72 -9.91 4.20 -9.43
C LYS A 72 -9.57 4.11 -7.94
N ASN A 73 -9.17 5.24 -7.36
CA ASN A 73 -8.68 5.37 -5.98
C ASN A 73 -7.38 4.57 -5.69
N GLY A 74 -6.65 4.13 -6.72
CA GLY A 74 -5.42 3.35 -6.57
C GLY A 74 -4.37 4.10 -5.76
N HIS A 75 -4.10 5.37 -6.09
CA HIS A 75 -3.15 6.21 -5.35
C HIS A 75 -3.56 6.46 -3.89
N ASP A 76 -4.82 6.76 -3.62
CA ASP A 76 -5.30 6.97 -2.24
C ASP A 76 -5.14 5.69 -1.42
N ASN A 77 -5.49 4.54 -1.99
CA ASN A 77 -5.29 3.25 -1.34
C ASN A 77 -3.81 2.94 -1.09
N LEU A 78 -2.92 3.29 -2.02
CA LEU A 78 -1.47 3.13 -1.86
C LEU A 78 -0.91 4.04 -0.77
N ALA A 79 -1.43 5.28 -0.64
CA ALA A 79 -1.05 6.18 0.44
C ALA A 79 -1.44 5.61 1.81
N HIS A 80 -2.64 5.06 1.94
CA HIS A 80 -3.08 4.37 3.16
C HIS A 80 -2.24 3.12 3.45
N LEU A 81 -1.87 2.35 2.43
CA LEU A 81 -1.00 1.19 2.58
C LEU A 81 0.40 1.59 3.05
N ALA A 82 0.95 2.67 2.50
CA ALA A 82 2.24 3.23 2.92
C ALA A 82 2.20 3.70 4.38
N GLU A 83 1.15 4.42 4.77
CA GLU A 83 0.95 4.81 6.16
C GLU A 83 0.90 3.59 7.08
N ALA A 84 0.11 2.57 6.74
CA ALA A 84 0.00 1.36 7.55
C ALA A 84 1.34 0.63 7.68
N ALA A 85 2.12 0.51 6.60
CA ALA A 85 3.44 -0.10 6.63
C ALA A 85 4.43 0.69 7.52
N VAL A 86 4.37 2.02 7.49
CA VAL A 86 5.18 2.87 8.38
C VAL A 86 4.78 2.68 9.84
N ARG A 87 3.49 2.52 10.16
CA ARG A 87 3.05 2.24 11.54
C ARG A 87 3.62 0.92 12.07
N ILE A 88 3.71 -0.12 11.24
CA ILE A 88 4.36 -1.39 11.62
C ILE A 88 5.86 -1.16 11.90
N SER A 89 6.51 -0.32 11.09
CA SER A 89 7.91 0.07 11.31
C SER A 89 8.08 0.79 12.66
N VAL A 90 7.19 1.74 12.97
CA VAL A 90 7.18 2.45 14.26
C VAL A 90 6.99 1.48 15.43
N ALA A 91 6.05 0.53 15.32
CA ALA A 91 5.86 -0.52 16.33
C ALA A 91 7.15 -1.33 16.55
N SER A 92 7.87 -1.69 15.47
CA SER A 92 9.17 -2.34 15.57
C SER A 92 10.21 -1.51 16.31
N SER A 93 10.29 -0.20 16.03
CA SER A 93 11.19 0.72 16.72
C SER A 93 10.83 0.90 18.19
N LEU A 94 9.55 0.97 18.52
CA LEU A 94 9.07 1.05 19.90
C LEU A 94 9.41 -0.22 20.69
N CYS A 95 9.30 -1.41 20.09
CA CYS A 95 9.82 -2.63 20.71
C CYS A 95 11.34 -2.55 20.96
N ALA A 96 12.11 -2.01 20.01
CA ALA A 96 13.56 -1.81 20.19
C ALA A 96 13.86 -0.81 21.33
N TYR A 97 13.11 0.28 21.45
CA TYR A 97 13.22 1.22 22.58
C TYR A 97 12.81 0.58 23.92
N GLY A 98 11.87 -0.35 23.90
CA GLY A 98 11.54 -1.18 25.06
C GLY A 98 12.74 -2.00 25.56
N ILE A 99 13.60 -2.48 24.64
CA ILE A 99 14.84 -3.18 24.99
C ILE A 99 15.85 -2.23 25.63
N THR A 100 16.14 -1.10 24.96
CA THR A 100 17.15 -0.14 25.45
C THR A 100 16.75 0.44 26.80
N GLY A 101 15.48 0.86 26.95
CA GLY A 101 14.98 1.44 28.19
C GLY A 101 15.12 0.49 29.38
N ARG A 102 14.85 -0.81 29.19
CA ARG A 102 15.04 -1.79 30.28
C ARG A 102 16.49 -2.15 30.51
N THR A 103 17.30 -2.19 29.46
CA THR A 103 18.73 -2.51 29.55
C THR A 103 19.46 -1.43 30.34
N ASP A 104 19.20 -0.15 30.05
CA ASP A 104 19.78 0.98 30.78
C ASP A 104 19.38 0.95 32.26
N ALA A 105 18.08 0.70 32.54
CA ALA A 105 17.57 0.54 33.90
C ALA A 105 18.25 -0.58 34.71
N LEU A 106 18.73 -1.63 34.05
CA LEU A 106 19.40 -2.77 34.70
C LEU A 106 20.92 -2.55 34.85
N LEU A 107 21.52 -1.69 34.03
CA LEU A 107 22.97 -1.45 34.00
C LEU A 107 23.42 -0.28 34.89
N TYR A 108 22.55 0.70 35.13
CA TYR A 108 22.90 1.93 35.85
C TYR A 108 22.16 2.06 37.18
N GLU A 109 22.88 2.44 38.25
CA GLU A 109 22.34 2.53 39.62
C GLU A 109 21.22 3.57 39.76
N ASP A 110 21.27 4.63 38.95
CA ASP A 110 20.26 5.72 38.89
C ASP A 110 19.09 5.42 37.94
N GLY A 111 19.11 4.27 37.27
CA GLY A 111 18.04 3.85 36.36
C GLY A 111 16.74 3.52 37.11
N ASP A 112 15.60 3.86 36.50
CA ASP A 112 14.30 3.42 37.00
C ASP A 112 14.26 1.89 37.07
N ARG A 113 14.28 1.33 38.28
CA ARG A 113 14.31 -0.12 38.49
C ARG A 113 13.04 -0.82 38.02
N THR A 114 11.98 -0.07 37.71
CA THR A 114 10.73 -0.62 37.20
C THR A 114 10.76 -0.79 35.67
N PRO A 115 10.04 -1.77 35.10
CA PRO A 115 9.94 -1.93 33.65
C PRO A 115 8.95 -0.94 33.00
N GLN A 116 8.60 0.17 33.66
CA GLN A 116 7.47 1.01 33.26
C GLN A 116 7.67 1.69 31.90
N THR A 117 8.85 2.24 31.64
CA THR A 117 9.20 2.86 30.35
C THR A 117 9.06 1.86 29.20
N SER A 118 9.56 0.64 29.38
CA SER A 118 9.41 -0.42 28.39
C SER A 118 7.95 -0.79 28.16
N ARG A 119 7.15 -0.90 29.23
CA ARG A 119 5.71 -1.16 29.12
C ARG A 119 4.95 -0.06 28.38
N GLN A 120 5.38 1.20 28.53
CA GLN A 120 4.81 2.31 27.77
C GLN A 120 5.11 2.14 26.28
N TYR A 121 6.37 1.93 25.89
CA TYR A 121 6.72 1.71 24.48
C TYR A 121 6.01 0.49 23.88
N LEU A 122 5.87 -0.61 24.64
CA LEU A 122 5.12 -1.79 24.19
C LEU A 122 3.62 -1.49 24.03
N THR A 123 3.05 -0.60 24.86
CA THR A 123 1.65 -0.17 24.70
C THR A 123 1.48 0.66 23.43
N GLU A 124 2.35 1.63 23.20
CA GLU A 124 2.34 2.45 21.98
C GLU A 124 2.57 1.59 20.73
N ALA A 125 3.42 0.56 20.82
CA ALA A 125 3.63 -0.38 19.72
C ALA A 125 2.35 -1.13 19.34
N MET A 126 1.58 -1.60 20.34
CA MET A 126 0.30 -2.26 20.09
C MET A 126 -0.73 -1.31 19.45
N ASP A 127 -0.80 -0.06 19.90
CA ASP A 127 -1.70 0.93 19.31
C ASP A 127 -1.40 1.15 17.81
N GLU A 128 -0.12 1.18 17.43
CA GLU A 128 0.29 1.30 16.04
C GLU A 128 -0.03 0.04 15.21
N LEU A 129 0.13 -1.16 15.78
CA LEU A 129 -0.29 -2.41 15.13
C LEU A 129 -1.81 -2.47 14.93
N ASP A 130 -2.60 -2.06 15.92
CA ASP A 130 -4.06 -2.05 15.86
C ASP A 130 -4.55 -1.10 14.76
N ARG A 131 -3.95 0.10 14.65
CA ARG A 131 -4.22 1.06 13.57
C ARG A 131 -3.84 0.50 12.20
N ALA A 132 -2.65 -0.09 12.06
CA ALA A 132 -2.22 -0.72 10.82
C ALA A 132 -3.18 -1.84 10.40
N ALA A 133 -3.55 -2.72 11.32
CA ALA A 133 -4.47 -3.83 11.07
C ALA A 133 -5.85 -3.35 10.62
N GLY A 134 -6.35 -2.25 11.19
CA GLY A 134 -7.55 -1.56 10.74
C GLY A 134 -7.48 -1.15 9.26
N THR A 135 -6.40 -0.47 8.88
CA THR A 135 -6.18 -0.02 7.50
C THR A 135 -6.10 -1.18 6.51
N TYR A 136 -5.28 -2.21 6.80
CA TYR A 136 -5.17 -3.40 5.95
C TYR A 136 -6.53 -4.10 5.75
N ARG A 137 -7.32 -4.23 6.82
CA ARG A 137 -8.65 -4.86 6.76
C ARG A 137 -9.59 -4.07 5.85
N VAL A 138 -9.65 -2.75 5.97
CA VAL A 138 -10.49 -1.89 5.12
C VAL A 138 -10.06 -1.99 3.66
N LEU A 139 -8.76 -1.93 3.38
CA LEU A 139 -8.22 -2.04 2.03
C LEU A 139 -8.54 -3.41 1.39
N ALA A 140 -8.33 -4.50 2.13
CA ALA A 140 -8.64 -5.85 1.66
C ALA A 140 -10.13 -6.02 1.34
N GLN A 141 -11.02 -5.53 2.22
CA GLN A 141 -12.48 -5.57 2.00
C GLN A 141 -12.90 -4.73 0.80
N ASN A 142 -12.34 -3.53 0.65
CA ASN A 142 -12.61 -2.65 -0.49
C ASN A 142 -12.18 -3.30 -1.80
N LEU A 143 -10.97 -3.85 -1.84
CA LEU A 143 -10.45 -4.50 -3.04
C LEU A 143 -11.22 -5.79 -3.36
N SER A 144 -11.59 -6.58 -2.36
CA SER A 144 -12.44 -7.77 -2.56
C SER A 144 -13.81 -7.41 -3.16
N ARG A 145 -14.50 -6.40 -2.61
CA ARG A 145 -15.77 -5.91 -3.18
C ARG A 145 -15.61 -5.40 -4.61
N ARG A 146 -14.51 -4.70 -4.86
CA ARG A 146 -14.18 -4.15 -6.18
C ARG A 146 -13.93 -5.27 -7.19
N LEU A 147 -13.14 -6.28 -6.79
CA LEU A 147 -12.86 -7.45 -7.60
C LEU A 147 -14.09 -8.31 -7.85
N ALA A 148 -15.12 -8.28 -7.01
CA ALA A 148 -16.40 -8.95 -7.25
C ALA A 148 -17.33 -8.16 -8.17
N SER A 149 -17.17 -6.84 -8.26
CA SER A 149 -18.09 -5.94 -8.97
C SER A 149 -17.76 -5.81 -10.46
N ALA A 150 -18.71 -6.22 -11.32
CA ALA A 150 -18.58 -6.04 -12.77
C ALA A 150 -18.53 -4.56 -13.18
N THR A 151 -19.27 -3.69 -12.49
CA THR A 151 -19.25 -2.25 -12.76
C THR A 151 -17.90 -1.64 -12.41
N ALA A 152 -17.31 -2.04 -11.29
CA ALA A 152 -15.99 -1.56 -10.91
C ALA A 152 -14.90 -2.01 -11.91
N ARG A 153 -14.96 -3.26 -12.40
CA ARG A 153 -14.05 -3.74 -13.45
C ARG A 153 -14.20 -2.93 -14.75
N ALA A 154 -15.43 -2.65 -15.18
CA ALA A 154 -15.70 -1.84 -16.36
C ALA A 154 -15.18 -0.39 -16.22
N GLU A 155 -15.18 0.16 -15.01
CA GLU A 155 -14.59 1.47 -14.72
C GLU A 155 -13.05 1.46 -14.73
N ASP A 156 -12.42 0.39 -14.26
CA ASP A 156 -10.97 0.30 -14.17
C ASP A 156 -10.30 -0.03 -15.50
N GLN A 157 -10.92 -0.88 -16.32
CA GLN A 157 -10.38 -1.33 -17.59
C GLN A 157 -9.88 -0.20 -18.51
N PRO A 158 -10.67 0.87 -18.82
CA PRO A 158 -10.19 1.93 -19.70
C PRO A 158 -9.03 2.74 -19.10
N ARG A 159 -8.91 2.81 -17.75
CA ARG A 159 -7.78 3.48 -17.08
C ARG A 159 -6.51 2.65 -17.23
N ILE A 160 -6.64 1.34 -17.02
CA ILE A 160 -5.55 0.37 -17.17
C ILE A 160 -5.08 0.35 -18.63
N ASP A 161 -5.99 0.22 -19.59
CA ASP A 161 -5.67 0.18 -21.02
C ASP A 161 -4.94 1.45 -21.47
N ARG A 162 -5.42 2.63 -21.04
CA ARG A 162 -4.76 3.91 -21.34
C ARG A 162 -3.34 3.98 -20.75
N ALA A 163 -3.15 3.50 -19.53
CA ALA A 163 -1.85 3.49 -18.88
C ALA A 163 -0.88 2.47 -19.52
N LEU A 164 -1.39 1.34 -20.02
CA LEU A 164 -0.62 0.36 -20.78
C LEU A 164 -0.21 0.88 -22.17
N ALA A 165 -1.05 1.68 -22.82
CA ALA A 165 -0.77 2.26 -24.13
C ALA A 165 0.40 3.29 -24.11
N GLY A 166 0.79 3.76 -22.92
CA GLY A 166 1.90 4.69 -22.72
C GLY A 166 1.64 6.12 -23.25
N PRO A 167 2.50 7.09 -22.92
CA PRO A 167 2.48 8.41 -23.54
C PRO A 167 3.10 8.29 -24.95
N GLY A 168 2.31 7.87 -25.95
CA GLY A 168 2.88 7.67 -27.29
C GLY A 168 1.95 7.27 -28.43
N THR A 169 0.65 7.06 -28.20
CA THR A 169 -0.30 6.82 -29.30
C THR A 169 -1.41 7.87 -29.33
N THR A 170 -1.02 9.14 -29.37
CA THR A 170 -1.73 10.05 -30.28
C THR A 170 -1.29 9.66 -31.69
N THR A 171 -1.99 8.72 -32.32
CA THR A 171 -2.03 8.72 -33.78
C THR A 171 -2.54 10.13 -34.15
N PRO A 172 -1.74 11.01 -34.78
CA PRO A 172 -2.33 12.22 -35.33
C PRO A 172 -3.47 11.78 -36.24
N PRO A 173 -4.65 12.43 -36.21
CA PRO A 173 -5.68 12.12 -37.19
C PRO A 173 -5.03 12.22 -38.57
N SER A 174 -4.97 11.09 -39.29
CA SER A 174 -4.64 11.12 -40.70
C SER A 174 -5.58 12.14 -41.34
N PRO A 175 -5.07 13.15 -42.07
CA PRO A 175 -5.95 13.99 -42.87
C PRO A 175 -6.50 13.11 -43.98
N LEU A 176 -7.66 12.50 -43.73
CA LEU A 176 -8.47 11.95 -44.79
C LEU A 176 -8.95 13.11 -45.66
N THR A 177 -8.85 12.86 -46.96
CA THR A 177 -9.63 13.46 -48.05
C THR A 177 -9.28 14.90 -48.44
N SER A 178 -8.28 15.01 -49.32
CA SER A 178 -8.33 15.98 -50.42
C SER A 178 -9.66 15.80 -51.18
N PRO A 179 -10.43 16.87 -51.45
CA PRO A 179 -11.63 16.76 -52.27
C PRO A 179 -11.25 16.44 -53.73
N PRO A 180 -12.07 15.69 -54.47
CA PRO A 180 -11.84 15.44 -55.88
C PRO A 180 -11.94 16.76 -56.68
N PRO A 181 -11.11 16.95 -57.73
CA PRO A 181 -11.22 18.13 -58.57
C PRO A 181 -12.58 18.16 -59.28
N ALA A 182 -13.20 19.34 -59.30
CA ALA A 182 -14.48 19.59 -59.93
C ALA A 182 -14.45 19.29 -61.44
N PRO A 183 -15.54 18.75 -62.02
CA PRO A 183 -15.64 18.55 -63.45
C PRO A 183 -15.70 19.89 -64.18
N CYS A 184 -14.84 20.06 -65.20
CA CYS A 184 -14.96 21.14 -66.19
C CYS A 184 -16.31 21.03 -66.89
N ALA A 185 -17.28 21.82 -66.45
CA ALA A 185 -18.52 22.04 -67.18
C ALA A 185 -18.24 22.96 -68.37
N ALA A 186 -18.41 22.39 -69.57
CA ALA A 186 -18.59 23.15 -70.79
C ALA A 186 -19.80 24.07 -70.65
N GLY A 187 -19.61 25.35 -70.99
CA GLY A 187 -20.67 26.34 -71.06
C GLY A 187 -20.35 27.38 -72.12
N SER A 188 -20.77 27.12 -73.36
CA SER A 188 -21.06 28.20 -74.31
C SER A 188 -22.16 29.09 -73.74
N PRO A 189 -22.15 30.39 -74.08
CA PRO A 189 -23.28 30.89 -74.84
C PRO A 189 -22.90 31.83 -75.99
N ALA A 190 -23.84 31.87 -76.92
CA ALA A 190 -23.83 32.56 -78.19
C ALA A 190 -23.94 34.11 -78.10
N ALA A 191 -23.44 34.72 -79.17
CA ALA A 191 -24.02 35.82 -79.95
C ALA A 191 -23.84 37.31 -79.55
N ARG A 192 -23.65 38.10 -80.63
CA ARG A 192 -23.66 39.57 -80.87
C ARG A 192 -22.24 40.14 -81.01
N ARG A 193 -21.83 40.79 -82.10
CA ARG A 193 -22.49 41.41 -83.27
C ARG A 193 -21.55 41.30 -84.47
#